data_AF-A0A160PKA6-F1
#
_entry.id   AF-A0A160PKA6-F1
#
_cell.length_a   1.000
_cell.length_b   1.000
_cell.length_c   1.000
_cell.angle_alpha   90.00
_cell.angle_beta   90.00
_cell.angle_gamma   90.00
#
_symmetry.space_group_name_H-M   'P 1'
#
loop_
_entity.id
_entity.type
_entity.pdbx_description
1 polymer ?
#
loop_
_entity_poly.entity_id
_entity_poly.type
_entity_poly.pdbx_seq_one_letter_code
_entity_poly.pdbx_strand_id
1 'polypeptide(L)' 'MPADSWLGRMLARKPPMLVIVAVVNKNAQIAWDLLTKGGIYRAPVITE' A
#
# COMPACT_ATOMS: atom_id res chain seq x y z
N MET A 1 -12.90 1.83 8.07
CA MET A 1 -11.81 0.92 7.65
C MET A 1 -11.99 -0.37 8.44
N PRO A 2 -12.07 -1.55 7.81
CA PRO A 2 -12.18 -2.81 8.53
C PRO A 2 -11.01 -2.94 9.50
N ALA A 3 -11.28 -3.27 10.76
CA ALA A 3 -10.23 -3.49 11.77
C ALA A 3 -9.24 -4.58 11.33
N ASP A 4 -9.70 -5.53 10.50
CA ASP A 4 -8.90 -6.63 9.95
C ASP A 4 -8.11 -6.28 8.68
N SER A 5 -8.27 -5.06 8.14
CA SER A 5 -7.44 -4.60 7.03
C SER A 5 -5.96 -4.59 7.44
N TRP A 6 -5.07 -4.89 6.49
CA TRP A 6 -3.62 -4.85 6.74
C TRP A 6 -3.17 -3.51 7.34
N LEU A 7 -3.76 -2.42 6.87
CA LEU A 7 -3.49 -1.06 7.32
C LEU A 7 -3.99 -0.82 8.75
N GLY A 8 -5.20 -1.30 9.06
CA GLY A 8 -5.79 -1.25 10.40
C GLY A 8 -4.94 -1.99 11.43
N ARG A 9 -4.43 -3.18 11.08
CA ARG A 9 -3.49 -3.94 11.93
C ARG A 9 -2.17 -3.22 12.14
N MET A 10 -1.68 -2.49 11.13
CA MET A 10 -0.44 -1.74 11.23
C MET A 10 -0.59 -0.47 12.08
N LEU A 11 -1.73 0.23 11.95
CA LEU A 11 -2.09 1.37 12.80
C LEU A 11 -2.29 0.98 14.27
N ALA A 12 -2.78 -0.23 14.55
CA ALA A 12 -2.92 -0.72 15.91
C ALA A 12 -1.57 -0.99 16.62
N ARG A 13 -0.47 -1.15 15.87
CA ARG A 13 0.84 -1.59 16.40
C ARG A 13 1.98 -0.59 16.22
N LYS A 14 1.86 0.38 15.32
CA LYS A 14 2.95 1.31 14.95
C LYS A 14 2.46 2.77 15.00
N PRO A 15 3.37 3.74 15.29
CA PRO A 15 3.04 5.15 15.15
C PRO A 15 2.52 5.46 13.73
N PRO A 16 1.51 6.33 13.60
CA PRO A 16 0.83 6.59 12.33
C PRO A 16 1.78 7.10 11.24
N MET A 17 2.83 7.84 11.62
CA MET A 17 3.83 8.34 10.68
C MET A 17 4.58 7.21 9.94
N LEU A 18 4.91 6.11 10.64
CA LEU A 18 5.53 4.95 10.01
C LEU A 18 4.57 4.22 9.07
N VAL A 19 3.27 4.20 9.41
CA VAL A 19 2.25 3.62 8.55
C VAL A 19 2.12 4.42 7.26
N ILE A 20 2.10 5.74 7.34
CA ILE A 20 2.05 6.63 6.17
C ILE A 20 3.27 6.41 5.27
N VAL A 21 4.48 6.37 5.84
CA VAL A 21 5.72 6.10 5.09
C VAL A 21 5.66 4.75 4.38
N ALA A 22 5.17 3.70 5.04
CA ALA A 22 5.05 2.38 4.43
C ALA A 22 4.06 2.36 3.26
N VAL A 23 2.93 3.08 3.37
CA VAL A 23 1.98 3.24 2.26
C VAL A 23 2.62 3.95 1.07
N VAL A 24 3.30 5.07 1.33
CA VAL A 24 4.00 5.83 0.28
C VAL A 24 5.08 4.98 -0.37
N ASN A 25 5.87 4.23 0.42
CA ASN A 25 6.91 3.35 -0.10
C ASN A 25 6.32 2.26 -1.01
N LYS A 26 5.16 1.69 -0.64
CA LYS A 26 4.47 0.72 -1.50
C LYS A 26 4.04 1.34 -2.82
N ASN A 27 3.53 2.56 -2.80
CA ASN A 27 3.12 3.28 -4.01
C ASN A 27 4.31 3.66 -4.89
N ALA A 28 5.43 4.07 -4.28
CA ALA A 28 6.67 4.37 -5.00
C ALA A 28 7.21 3.13 -5.71
N GLN A 29 7.14 1.96 -5.08
CA GLN A 29 7.52 0.70 -5.72
C GLN A 29 6.63 0.37 -6.94
N ILE A 30 5.31 0.61 -6.84
CA ILE A 30 4.39 0.41 -7.97
C ILE A 30 4.73 1.38 -9.10
N ALA A 31 4.94 2.67 -8.79
CA ALA A 31 5.32 3.66 -9.78
C ALA A 31 6.66 3.31 -10.46
N TRP A 32 7.65 2.88 -9.69
CA TRP A 32 8.93 2.42 -10.22
C TRP A 32 8.78 1.23 -11.15
N ASP A 33 7.96 0.24 -10.79
CA ASP A 33 7.70 -0.94 -11.63
C ASP A 33 7.06 -0.53 -12.97
N LEU A 34 6.08 0.37 -12.93
CA LEU A 34 5.44 0.92 -14.13
C LEU A 34 6.42 1.71 -14.99
N LEU A 35 7.30 2.49 -14.38
CA LEU A 35 8.30 3.29 -15.11
C LEU A 35 9.39 2.41 -15.74
N THR A 36 9.82 1.34 -15.06
CA THR A 36 10.94 0.51 -15.51
C THR A 36 10.53 -0.62 -16.43
N LYS A 37 9.37 -1.24 -16.19
CA LYS A 37 8.88 -2.38 -16.98
C LYS A 37 7.80 -1.98 -17.98
N GLY A 38 7.27 -0.75 -17.88
CA GLY A 38 6.08 -0.34 -18.61
C GLY A 38 4.82 -1.05 -18.09
N GLY A 39 3.70 -0.86 -18.79
CA GLY A 39 2.41 -1.46 -18.46
C GLY A 39 1.40 -0.48 -17.89
N ILE A 40 0.18 -0.98 -17.68
CA ILE A 40 -0.96 -0.18 -17.21
C ILE A 40 -1.24 -0.57 -15.76
N TYR A 41 -1.30 0.42 -14.87
CA TYR A 41 -1.73 0.21 -13.50
C TYR A 41 -3.14 -0.41 -13.49
N ARG A 42 -3.25 -1.63 -12.97
CA ARG A 42 -4.52 -2.26 -12.65
C ARG A 42 -4.73 -2.17 -11.15
N ALA A 43 -5.85 -1.55 -10.74
CA ALA A 43 -6.22 -1.52 -9.35
C ALA A 43 -6.33 -2.97 -8.82
N PRO A 44 -5.78 -3.27 -7.64
CA PRO A 44 -5.86 -4.60 -7.07
C PRO A 44 -7.33 -4.96 -6.84
N VAL A 45 -7.74 -6.11 -7.37
CA VAL A 45 -9.05 -6.68 -7.04
C VAL A 45 -8.97 -7.16 -5.60
N ILE A 46 -9.66 -6.46 -4.71
CA ILE A 46 -9.80 -6.88 -3.33
C ILE A 46 -10.85 -7.99 -3.34
N THR A 47 -10.42 -9.25 -3.32
CA THR A 47 -11.31 -10.36 -2.97
C THR A 47 -11.56 -10.28 -1.47
N GLU A 48 -12.82 -10.07 -1.10
CA GLU A 48 -13.29 -9.98 0.30
C GLU A 48 -12.93 -11.20 1.13
#